data_AF-A0A250KYJ6-F1
#
_entry.id   AF-A0A250KYJ6-F1
#
_cell.length_a   1.000
_cell.length_b   1.000
_cell.length_c   1.000
_cell.angle_alpha   90.00
_cell.angle_beta   90.00
_cell.angle_gamma   90.00
#
_symmetry.space_group_name_H-M   'P 1'
#
loop_
_entity.id
_entity.type
_entity.pdbx_description
1 polymer ?
#
loop_
_entity_poly.entity_id
_entity_poly.type
_entity_poly.pdbx_seq_one_letter_code
_entity_poly.pdbx_strand_id
1 'polypeptide(L)'
;MAKPAVPDYLARDSEFSDCPPGHRYTLYGAFWEPERDWKRVENVKPETLNGTFRKFPDSTVRLRDAVLDRQREHARQLGESVLTLDTESISPFVSGTGIEHPLENGMAFLNPYGLPYLPGSGIKGVLRKAAEELSKDVFGEGSQGWSRVAIDILFGKETDDRENEHTRGALSFWDVFPRCDSLAADIMNPHYGPYYQEGKTPADCYSPIPIFFLTVPAKTGFTFHVECDVSRLPADWPEGHWQTLLRAAFGHAFDWLGFGAKTAVGYGALRRSAKAAEPELAAVEEEIWENAGVSYNVSTREMIAETTSQRAVRCEAKALFDALGSKRRQDKAKAKELVARVRVRLQNGTAELLEILPA
;
A
#
# COMPACT_ATOMS: atom_id res chain seq x y z
N MET A 1 22.17 -22.00 24.60
CA MET A 1 21.94 -21.10 23.43
C MET A 1 20.45 -20.86 23.23
N ALA A 2 20.04 -19.69 22.70
CA ALA A 2 18.64 -19.40 22.43
C ALA A 2 18.06 -20.34 21.35
N LYS A 3 16.83 -20.83 21.54
CA LYS A 3 16.14 -21.75 20.63
C LYS A 3 14.66 -21.37 20.47
N PRO A 4 14.04 -21.73 19.33
CA PRO A 4 12.59 -21.65 19.19
C PRO A 4 11.90 -22.64 20.13
N ALA A 5 10.76 -22.24 20.70
CA ALA A 5 9.92 -23.10 21.54
C ALA A 5 9.01 -23.98 20.69
N VAL A 6 9.61 -24.85 19.88
CA VAL A 6 8.92 -25.80 19.00
C VAL A 6 9.39 -27.22 19.29
N PRO A 7 8.58 -28.25 18.95
CA PRO A 7 9.01 -29.64 19.07
C PRO A 7 10.35 -29.92 18.38
N ASP A 8 11.20 -30.72 19.02
CA ASP A 8 12.56 -31.03 18.56
C ASP A 8 12.62 -31.51 17.10
N TYR A 9 11.63 -32.26 16.65
CA TYR A 9 11.60 -32.78 15.28
C TYR A 9 11.46 -31.68 14.21
N LEU A 10 10.94 -30.50 14.57
CA LEU A 10 10.88 -29.33 13.68
C LEU A 10 12.18 -28.52 13.71
N ALA A 11 12.89 -28.50 14.84
CA ALA A 11 14.08 -27.65 15.03
C ALA A 11 15.41 -28.34 14.69
N ARG A 12 15.45 -29.67 14.51
CA ARG A 12 16.70 -30.41 14.28
C ARG A 12 17.42 -30.04 12.99
N ASP A 13 16.68 -29.79 11.91
CA ASP A 13 17.23 -29.60 10.56
C ASP A 13 16.63 -28.38 9.82
N SER A 14 16.04 -27.42 10.56
CA SER A 14 15.39 -26.25 9.98
C SER A 14 15.81 -24.96 10.66
N GLU A 15 16.30 -24.00 9.88
CA GLU A 15 16.55 -22.62 10.31
C GLU A 15 15.32 -21.72 10.13
N PHE A 16 14.21 -22.26 9.59
CA PHE A 16 12.98 -21.53 9.27
C PHE A 16 13.21 -20.28 8.40
N SER A 17 14.35 -20.18 7.71
CA SER A 17 14.77 -19.01 6.95
C SER A 17 13.85 -18.72 5.76
N ASP A 18 13.22 -19.76 5.19
CA ASP A 18 12.22 -19.67 4.12
C ASP A 18 10.81 -19.31 4.62
N CYS A 19 10.58 -19.25 5.95
CA CYS A 19 9.29 -18.87 6.50
C CYS A 19 9.07 -17.35 6.47
N PRO A 20 7.81 -16.88 6.35
CA PRO A 20 7.48 -15.46 6.45
C PRO A 20 8.04 -14.80 7.72
N PRO A 21 8.40 -13.50 7.68
CA PRO A 21 8.98 -12.79 8.82
C PRO A 21 8.06 -12.83 10.04
N GLY A 22 6.75 -12.74 9.88
CA GLY A 22 5.82 -12.84 11.02
C GLY A 22 5.84 -14.20 11.71
N HIS A 23 6.02 -15.30 10.98
CA HIS A 23 6.16 -16.63 11.60
C HIS A 23 7.51 -16.79 12.29
N ARG A 24 8.59 -16.29 11.67
CA ARG A 24 9.92 -16.24 12.31
C ARG A 24 9.93 -15.37 13.56
N TYR A 25 9.12 -14.31 13.59
CA TYR A 25 8.97 -13.45 14.76
C TYR A 25 8.12 -14.11 15.84
N THR A 26 6.94 -14.61 15.51
CA THR A 26 5.96 -15.03 16.53
C THR A 26 6.08 -16.50 16.94
N LEU A 27 6.41 -17.40 16.02
CA LEU A 27 6.36 -18.85 16.23
C LEU A 27 7.74 -19.50 16.28
N TYR A 28 8.62 -19.12 15.36
CA TYR A 28 9.92 -19.79 15.15
C TYR A 28 11.11 -18.97 15.66
N GLY A 29 10.85 -17.91 16.41
CA GLY A 29 11.88 -17.02 16.94
C GLY A 29 12.70 -17.69 18.03
N ALA A 30 14.03 -17.63 17.90
CA ALA A 30 14.95 -18.15 18.91
C ALA A 30 15.07 -17.19 20.10
N PHE A 31 14.00 -17.12 20.91
CA PHE A 31 13.88 -16.19 22.05
C PHE A 31 13.87 -16.87 23.43
N TRP A 32 14.09 -18.18 23.47
CA TRP A 32 13.97 -18.98 24.70
C TRP A 32 15.26 -19.72 25.01
N GLU A 33 15.57 -19.91 26.29
CA GLU A 33 16.77 -20.61 26.77
C GLU A 33 16.39 -21.93 27.45
N PRO A 34 16.45 -23.08 26.75
CA PRO A 34 16.05 -24.37 27.31
C PRO A 34 16.88 -24.77 28.54
N GLU A 35 18.15 -24.38 28.57
CA GLU A 35 19.08 -24.63 29.69
C GLU A 35 18.71 -23.82 30.95
N ARG A 36 17.87 -22.77 30.81
CA ARG A 36 17.36 -21.93 31.91
C ARG A 36 15.86 -22.11 32.08
N ASP A 37 15.37 -23.34 31.99
CA ASP A 37 13.95 -23.68 32.18
C ASP A 37 13.01 -22.90 31.24
N TRP A 38 13.41 -22.78 29.97
CA TRP A 38 12.69 -22.03 28.95
C TRP A 38 12.39 -20.58 29.33
N LYS A 39 13.29 -19.94 30.07
CA LYS A 39 13.22 -18.49 30.30
C LYS A 39 13.48 -17.72 29.01
N ARG A 40 12.87 -16.54 28.93
CA ARG A 40 13.04 -15.57 27.85
C ARG A 40 14.47 -15.04 27.85
N VAL A 41 15.06 -14.87 26.67
CA VAL A 41 16.35 -14.20 26.50
C VAL A 41 16.21 -12.72 26.92
N GLU A 42 16.98 -12.29 27.91
CA GLU A 42 16.87 -10.94 28.48
C GLU A 42 17.37 -9.85 27.53
N ASN A 43 18.37 -10.14 26.69
CA ASN A 43 18.94 -9.18 25.73
C ASN A 43 19.26 -9.87 24.39
N VAL A 44 18.29 -9.88 23.49
CA VAL A 44 18.50 -10.38 22.14
C VAL A 44 19.40 -9.40 21.39
N LYS A 45 20.56 -9.90 20.94
CA LYS A 45 21.55 -9.08 20.23
C LYS A 45 21.01 -8.56 18.89
N PRO A 46 21.34 -7.32 18.49
CA PRO A 46 20.87 -6.73 17.24
C PRO A 46 21.38 -7.50 16.02
N GLU A 47 22.56 -8.13 16.09
CA GLU A 47 23.09 -8.95 15.00
C GLU A 47 22.19 -10.17 14.72
N THR A 48 21.57 -10.74 15.76
CA THR A 48 20.63 -11.87 15.62
C THR A 48 19.33 -11.44 14.96
N LEU A 49 18.78 -10.29 15.34
CA LEU A 49 17.57 -9.74 14.73
C LEU A 49 17.82 -9.32 13.29
N ASN A 50 18.88 -8.57 13.03
CA ASN A 50 19.24 -8.18 11.68
C ASN A 50 19.59 -9.41 10.83
N GLY A 51 20.29 -10.42 11.35
CA GLY A 51 20.54 -11.66 10.63
C GLY A 51 19.24 -12.37 10.20
N THR A 52 18.30 -12.50 11.13
CA THR A 52 17.03 -13.23 10.89
C THR A 52 16.07 -12.48 9.96
N PHE A 53 16.00 -11.14 10.05
CA PHE A 53 14.93 -10.36 9.40
C PHE A 53 15.39 -9.41 8.29
N ARG A 54 16.69 -9.34 7.97
CA ARG A 54 17.25 -8.46 6.93
C ARG A 54 16.83 -8.81 5.50
N LYS A 55 16.31 -10.02 5.25
CA LYS A 55 15.74 -10.37 3.95
C LYS A 55 14.50 -11.25 4.11
N PHE A 56 13.46 -10.92 3.36
CA PHE A 56 12.28 -11.75 3.23
C PHE A 56 12.52 -12.88 2.21
N PRO A 57 11.94 -14.07 2.44
CA PRO A 57 11.92 -15.12 1.43
C PRO A 57 11.26 -14.63 0.15
N ASP A 58 11.72 -15.11 -1.01
CA ASP A 58 11.14 -14.75 -2.31
C ASP A 58 9.64 -15.07 -2.38
N SER A 59 9.18 -16.12 -1.70
CA SER A 59 7.76 -16.47 -1.56
C SER A 59 6.95 -15.39 -0.84
N THR A 60 7.52 -14.77 0.20
CA THR A 60 6.91 -13.68 0.96
C THR A 60 6.86 -12.40 0.13
N VAL A 61 7.93 -12.10 -0.61
CA VAL A 61 7.97 -10.95 -1.52
C VAL A 61 6.90 -11.09 -2.61
N ARG A 62 6.80 -12.26 -3.25
CA ARG A 62 5.74 -12.54 -4.23
C ARG A 62 4.34 -12.44 -3.63
N LEU A 63 4.14 -12.92 -2.39
CA LEU A 63 2.85 -12.83 -1.71
C LEU A 63 2.47 -11.37 -1.43
N ARG A 64 3.41 -10.56 -0.92
CA ARG A 64 3.22 -9.13 -0.69
C ARG A 64 2.81 -8.44 -1.99
N ASP A 65 3.55 -8.66 -3.07
CA ASP A 65 3.28 -8.03 -4.36
C ASP A 65 1.92 -8.45 -4.92
N ALA A 66 1.59 -9.74 -4.85
CA ALA A 66 0.28 -10.24 -5.28
C ALA A 66 -0.90 -9.65 -4.47
N VAL A 67 -0.72 -9.40 -3.17
CA VAL A 67 -1.73 -8.74 -2.33
C VAL A 67 -1.88 -7.27 -2.73
N LEU A 68 -0.76 -6.56 -2.93
CA LEU A 68 -0.77 -5.16 -3.34
C LEU A 68 -1.41 -4.98 -4.74
N ASP A 69 -1.08 -5.86 -5.69
CA ASP A 69 -1.66 -5.82 -7.03
C ASP A 69 -3.16 -6.10 -6.99
N ARG A 70 -3.60 -7.03 -6.14
CA ARG A 70 -5.03 -7.27 -5.92
C ARG A 70 -5.74 -6.07 -5.30
N GLN A 71 -5.14 -5.41 -4.31
CA GLN A 71 -5.70 -4.18 -3.73
C GLN A 71 -5.82 -3.08 -4.78
N ARG A 72 -4.77 -2.87 -5.60
CA ARG A 72 -4.81 -1.89 -6.69
C ARG A 72 -5.89 -2.17 -7.72
N GLU A 73 -6.01 -3.42 -8.18
CA GLU A 73 -7.04 -3.79 -9.15
C GLU A 73 -8.44 -3.62 -8.56
N HIS A 74 -8.64 -3.98 -7.29
CA HIS A 74 -9.92 -3.78 -6.61
C HIS A 74 -10.26 -2.29 -6.46
N ALA A 75 -9.29 -1.46 -6.08
CA ALA A 75 -9.46 -0.01 -6.00
C ALA A 75 -9.80 0.59 -7.38
N ARG A 76 -9.18 0.07 -8.45
CA ARG A 76 -9.42 0.51 -9.83
C ARG A 76 -10.85 0.21 -10.30
N GLN A 77 -11.40 -0.95 -9.90
CA GLN A 77 -12.78 -1.33 -10.20
C GLN A 77 -13.81 -0.49 -9.44
N LEU A 78 -13.49 -0.10 -8.21
CA LEU A 78 -14.34 0.77 -7.39
C LEU A 78 -14.32 2.24 -7.88
N GLY A 79 -13.26 2.65 -8.58
CA GLY A 79 -13.18 3.95 -9.23
C GLY A 79 -13.25 5.10 -8.23
N GLU A 80 -14.17 6.04 -8.42
CA GLU A 80 -14.26 7.27 -7.62
C GLU A 80 -14.75 7.05 -6.18
N SER A 81 -15.30 5.88 -5.86
CA SER A 81 -15.66 5.53 -4.48
C SER A 81 -14.44 5.18 -3.62
N VAL A 82 -13.24 5.05 -4.20
CA VAL A 82 -12.00 4.79 -3.46
C VAL A 82 -10.99 5.93 -3.64
N LEU A 83 -10.52 6.47 -2.53
CA LEU A 83 -9.37 7.35 -2.49
C LEU A 83 -8.11 6.51 -2.31
N THR A 84 -7.24 6.52 -3.32
CA THR A 84 -5.91 5.92 -3.25
C THR A 84 -4.83 6.99 -3.05
N LEU A 85 -3.93 6.77 -2.10
CA LEU A 85 -2.79 7.63 -1.83
C LEU A 85 -1.51 6.81 -1.68
N ASP A 86 -0.55 7.05 -2.58
CA ASP A 86 0.79 6.52 -2.47
C ASP A 86 1.69 7.44 -1.65
N THR A 87 2.36 6.86 -0.67
CA THR A 87 3.19 7.56 0.30
C THR A 87 4.50 6.82 0.53
N GLU A 88 5.44 7.48 1.18
CA GLU A 88 6.74 6.94 1.57
C GLU A 88 7.04 7.32 3.02
N SER A 89 7.60 6.39 3.81
CA SER A 89 8.05 6.69 5.17
C SER A 89 9.32 7.55 5.17
N ILE A 90 9.34 8.58 6.00
CA ILE A 90 10.51 9.45 6.23
C ILE A 90 11.39 8.86 7.33
N SER A 91 10.77 8.24 8.33
CA SER A 91 11.41 7.59 9.47
C SER A 91 11.08 6.09 9.52
N PRO A 92 11.77 5.30 10.37
CA PRO A 92 11.36 3.93 10.63
C PRO A 92 9.91 3.86 11.08
N PHE A 93 9.20 2.81 10.66
CA PHE A 93 7.79 2.62 10.94
C PHE A 93 7.59 1.42 11.87
N VAL A 94 6.71 1.59 12.85
CA VAL A 94 6.39 0.56 13.85
C VAL A 94 4.89 0.46 13.97
N SER A 95 4.38 -0.77 13.99
CA SER A 95 2.96 -1.07 14.18
C SER A 95 2.83 -2.22 15.17
N GLY A 96 1.86 -2.16 16.08
CA GLY A 96 1.59 -3.27 17.00
C GLY A 96 2.52 -3.39 18.21
N THR A 97 3.11 -2.29 18.71
CA THR A 97 3.97 -2.32 19.91
C THR A 97 3.28 -2.85 21.16
N GLY A 98 1.95 -2.76 21.22
CA GLY A 98 1.14 -3.31 22.31
C GLY A 98 0.86 -4.81 22.21
N ILE A 99 1.32 -5.48 21.14
CA ILE A 99 1.21 -6.94 21.03
C ILE A 99 2.26 -7.57 21.95
N GLU A 100 1.84 -8.51 22.79
CA GLU A 100 2.75 -9.23 23.67
C GLU A 100 3.77 -10.03 22.85
N HIS A 101 5.06 -9.86 23.20
CA HIS A 101 6.14 -10.54 22.50
C HIS A 101 7.36 -10.74 23.42
N PRO A 102 8.16 -11.81 23.23
CA PRO A 102 9.42 -12.00 23.96
C PRO A 102 10.42 -10.83 23.91
N LEU A 103 10.36 -9.96 22.91
CA LEU A 103 11.18 -8.74 22.83
C LEU A 103 10.58 -7.54 23.58
N GLU A 104 9.53 -7.73 24.38
CA GLU A 104 8.72 -6.72 25.08
C GLU A 104 7.91 -5.79 24.16
N ASN A 105 8.42 -5.48 22.97
CA ASN A 105 7.73 -4.69 21.96
C ASN A 105 7.27 -5.63 20.84
N GLY A 106 5.96 -5.75 20.66
CA GLY A 106 5.38 -6.49 19.54
C GLY A 106 5.50 -5.77 18.20
N MET A 107 5.21 -6.52 17.14
CA MET A 107 5.01 -5.98 15.81
C MET A 107 3.79 -6.66 15.17
N ALA A 108 2.98 -5.89 14.44
CA ALA A 108 1.79 -6.40 13.76
C ALA A 108 2.14 -7.14 12.47
N PHE A 109 1.71 -8.41 12.41
CA PHE A 109 1.78 -9.25 11.21
C PHE A 109 0.39 -9.80 10.87
N LEU A 110 0.07 -9.87 9.57
CA LEU A 110 -1.18 -10.44 9.09
C LEU A 110 -1.13 -11.96 9.25
N ASN A 111 -1.90 -12.51 10.19
CA ASN A 111 -2.05 -13.94 10.41
C ASN A 111 -3.07 -14.53 9.40
N PRO A 112 -2.80 -15.67 8.71
CA PRO A 112 -1.68 -16.60 8.82
C PRO A 112 -0.56 -16.43 7.79
N TYR A 113 -0.41 -15.23 7.23
CA TYR A 113 0.55 -14.98 6.14
C TYR A 113 1.91 -14.49 6.62
N GLY A 114 1.98 -13.91 7.83
CA GLY A 114 3.21 -13.39 8.41
C GLY A 114 3.76 -12.15 7.70
N LEU A 115 2.93 -11.40 6.98
CA LEU A 115 3.32 -10.12 6.36
C LEU A 115 3.19 -8.97 7.36
N PRO A 116 4.18 -8.07 7.46
CA PRO A 116 4.02 -6.86 8.27
C PRO A 116 2.87 -6.02 7.70
N TYR A 117 2.05 -5.40 8.56
CA TYR A 117 0.95 -4.55 8.10
C TYR A 117 0.61 -3.43 9.10
N LEU A 118 -0.04 -2.40 8.57
CA LEU A 118 -0.70 -1.35 9.34
C LEU A 118 -2.22 -1.61 9.29
N PRO A 119 -2.85 -1.92 10.44
CA PRO A 119 -4.29 -2.12 10.49
C PRO A 119 -5.08 -0.90 10.03
N GLY A 120 -6.13 -1.12 9.23
CA GLY A 120 -7.05 -0.08 8.76
C GLY A 120 -7.73 0.67 9.91
N SER A 121 -7.92 0.01 11.06
CA SER A 121 -8.41 0.65 12.29
C SER A 121 -7.46 1.72 12.84
N GLY A 122 -6.14 1.49 12.77
CA GLY A 122 -5.14 2.49 13.16
C GLY A 122 -5.16 3.71 12.24
N ILE A 123 -5.33 3.47 10.94
CA ILE A 123 -5.47 4.53 9.92
C ILE A 123 -6.73 5.36 10.19
N LYS A 124 -7.86 4.69 10.42
CA LYS A 124 -9.13 5.33 10.79
C LYS A 124 -8.96 6.21 12.03
N GLY A 125 -8.30 5.70 13.07
CA GLY A 125 -8.06 6.44 14.32
C GLY A 125 -7.25 7.72 14.10
N VAL A 126 -6.12 7.62 13.38
CA VAL A 126 -5.27 8.79 13.07
C VAL A 126 -6.03 9.82 12.24
N LEU A 127 -6.73 9.40 11.19
CA LEU A 127 -7.44 10.34 10.31
C LEU A 127 -8.67 10.97 10.97
N ARG A 128 -9.36 10.23 11.85
CA ARG A 128 -10.43 10.82 12.67
C ARG A 128 -9.87 11.89 13.61
N LYS A 129 -8.74 11.61 14.26
CA LYS A 129 -8.06 12.57 15.13
C LYS A 129 -7.61 13.82 14.35
N ALA A 130 -7.03 13.63 13.16
CA ALA A 130 -6.67 14.73 12.27
C ALA A 130 -7.88 15.59 11.88
N ALA A 131 -9.00 14.95 11.52
CA ALA A 131 -10.24 15.65 11.20
C ALA A 131 -10.79 16.45 12.39
N GLU A 132 -10.71 15.89 13.62
CA GLU A 132 -11.11 16.60 14.84
C GLU A 132 -10.21 17.81 15.13
N GLU A 133 -8.90 17.69 14.95
CA GLU A 133 -7.95 18.80 15.14
C GLU A 133 -8.14 19.90 14.10
N LEU A 134 -8.34 19.54 12.83
CA LEU A 134 -8.68 20.48 11.77
C LEU A 134 -10.02 21.18 12.06
N SER A 135 -11.06 20.44 12.45
CA SER A 135 -12.37 21.04 12.76
C SER A 135 -12.34 22.07 13.90
N LYS A 136 -11.37 21.93 14.82
CA LYS A 136 -11.14 22.82 15.96
C LYS A 136 -10.09 23.90 15.68
N ASP A 137 -9.51 23.90 14.48
CA ASP A 137 -8.43 24.79 14.06
C ASP A 137 -7.26 24.82 15.06
N VAL A 138 -6.85 23.64 15.57
CA VAL A 138 -5.85 23.53 16.64
C VAL A 138 -4.51 24.17 16.26
N PHE A 139 -4.16 24.18 14.97
CA PHE A 139 -2.88 24.65 14.46
C PHE A 139 -2.99 25.93 13.60
N GLY A 140 -4.17 26.56 13.51
CA GLY A 140 -4.36 27.81 12.76
C GLY A 140 -4.33 27.67 11.24
N GLU A 141 -4.60 26.47 10.71
CA GLU A 141 -4.65 26.14 9.29
C GLU A 141 -6.05 26.33 8.69
N GLY A 142 -7.00 26.79 9.50
CA GLY A 142 -8.43 26.82 9.19
C GLY A 142 -9.06 25.43 9.24
N SER A 143 -10.39 25.37 9.21
CA SER A 143 -11.09 24.09 9.33
C SER A 143 -10.92 23.16 8.12
N GLN A 144 -10.42 23.66 6.98
CA GLN A 144 -10.25 22.91 5.74
C GLN A 144 -11.54 22.17 5.29
N GLY A 145 -12.71 22.73 5.64
CA GLY A 145 -14.03 22.14 5.37
C GLY A 145 -14.50 21.11 6.40
N TRP A 146 -13.68 20.76 7.40
CA TRP A 146 -14.08 19.85 8.46
C TRP A 146 -15.05 20.49 9.44
N SER A 147 -16.08 19.73 9.77
CA SER A 147 -17.06 20.06 10.81
C SER A 147 -17.39 18.79 11.61
N ARG A 148 -17.97 18.94 12.80
CA ARG A 148 -18.38 17.77 13.59
C ARG A 148 -19.37 16.88 12.83
N VAL A 149 -20.29 17.48 12.08
CA VAL A 149 -21.26 16.77 11.25
C VAL A 149 -20.57 15.94 10.17
N ALA A 150 -19.57 16.51 9.48
CA ALA A 150 -18.79 15.77 8.48
C ALA A 150 -18.01 14.59 9.10
N ILE A 151 -17.44 14.78 10.30
CA ILE A 151 -16.73 13.71 11.02
C ILE A 151 -17.69 12.57 11.37
N ASP A 152 -18.86 12.88 11.93
CA ASP A 152 -19.84 11.87 12.34
C ASP A 152 -20.41 11.10 11.12
N ILE A 153 -20.62 11.76 9.99
CA ILE A 153 -21.05 11.12 8.73
C ILE A 153 -19.96 10.17 8.20
N LEU A 154 -18.71 10.64 8.13
CA LEU A 154 -17.63 9.89 7.49
C LEU A 154 -17.06 8.77 8.37
N PHE A 155 -16.85 9.03 9.66
CA PHE A 155 -16.22 8.08 10.60
C PHE A 155 -17.23 7.32 11.48
N GLY A 156 -18.45 7.84 11.61
CA GLY A 156 -19.48 7.34 12.51
C GLY A 156 -19.54 8.15 13.81
N LYS A 157 -20.73 8.25 14.39
CA LYS A 157 -20.95 8.93 15.67
C LYS A 157 -20.65 8.00 16.84
N GLU A 158 -19.75 8.45 17.71
CA GLU A 158 -19.48 7.81 18.99
C GLU A 158 -20.08 8.69 20.09
N THR A 159 -20.92 8.09 20.94
CA THR A 159 -21.53 8.73 22.10
C THR A 159 -21.21 7.91 23.33
N ASP A 160 -20.89 8.59 24.43
CA ASP A 160 -20.50 7.96 25.70
C ASP A 160 -21.67 7.16 26.32
N ASP A 161 -22.91 7.57 26.04
CA ASP A 161 -24.11 6.87 26.48
C ASP A 161 -24.60 5.88 25.41
N ARG A 162 -24.81 4.62 25.84
CA ARG A 162 -25.45 3.53 25.05
C ARG A 162 -26.90 3.84 24.65
N GLU A 163 -27.46 4.96 25.11
CA GLU A 163 -28.83 5.40 24.83
C GLU A 163 -28.95 6.31 23.59
N ASN A 164 -27.83 6.82 23.05
CA ASN A 164 -27.83 7.62 21.84
C ASN A 164 -27.64 6.77 20.57
N GLU A 165 -28.26 7.20 19.46
CA GLU A 165 -28.15 6.54 18.15
C GLU A 165 -26.69 6.50 17.66
N HIS A 166 -26.05 5.33 17.78
CA HIS A 166 -24.77 5.04 17.15
C HIS A 166 -24.95 4.93 15.64
N THR A 167 -24.19 5.71 14.89
CA THR A 167 -24.23 5.67 13.43
C THR A 167 -22.95 5.07 12.86
N ARG A 168 -23.11 4.16 11.90
CA ARG A 168 -21.98 3.65 11.10
C ARG A 168 -21.54 4.74 10.12
N GLY A 169 -20.24 5.06 10.13
CA GLY A 169 -19.66 6.00 9.16
C GLY A 169 -19.66 5.48 7.72
N ALA A 170 -19.54 6.41 6.77
CA ALA A 170 -19.49 6.13 5.33
C ALA A 170 -18.14 5.55 4.85
N LEU A 171 -17.06 5.71 5.62
CA LEU A 171 -15.71 5.30 5.20
C LEU A 171 -15.29 3.92 5.71
N SER A 172 -14.68 3.14 4.83
CA SER A 172 -14.00 1.87 5.11
C SER A 172 -12.51 2.02 4.80
N PHE A 173 -11.65 1.69 5.77
CA PHE A 173 -10.20 1.85 5.67
C PHE A 173 -9.57 0.48 5.50
N TRP A 174 -8.86 0.28 4.39
CA TRP A 174 -8.20 -1.00 4.13
C TRP A 174 -6.91 -1.13 4.92
N ASP A 175 -6.52 -2.37 5.22
CA ASP A 175 -5.21 -2.67 5.78
C ASP A 175 -4.11 -2.32 4.77
N VAL A 176 -3.02 -1.75 5.26
CA VAL A 176 -1.91 -1.29 4.42
C VAL A 176 -0.69 -2.18 4.62
N PHE A 177 -0.14 -2.67 3.51
CA PHE A 177 1.06 -3.49 3.48
C PHE A 177 2.27 -2.64 3.04
N PRO A 178 3.34 -2.55 3.84
CA PRO A 178 4.56 -1.85 3.47
C PRO A 178 5.24 -2.56 2.29
N ARG A 179 5.70 -1.80 1.30
CA ARG A 179 6.54 -2.27 0.19
C ARG A 179 8.00 -2.48 0.63
N CYS A 180 8.20 -3.25 1.71
CA CYS A 180 9.52 -3.60 2.23
C CYS A 180 9.86 -5.08 1.97
N ASP A 181 11.15 -5.36 1.76
CA ASP A 181 11.73 -6.68 1.57
C ASP A 181 12.55 -7.15 2.78
N SER A 182 12.53 -6.35 3.85
CA SER A 182 13.38 -6.48 5.02
C SER A 182 12.77 -5.75 6.21
N LEU A 183 13.14 -6.17 7.42
CA LEU A 183 12.92 -5.44 8.67
C LEU A 183 14.28 -5.06 9.26
N ALA A 184 14.30 -4.03 10.09
CA ALA A 184 15.47 -3.57 10.82
C ALA A 184 15.27 -3.74 12.32
N ALA A 185 16.35 -4.05 13.04
CA ALA A 185 16.37 -3.92 14.49
C ALA A 185 16.63 -2.46 14.88
N ASP A 186 15.85 -1.96 15.82
CA ASP A 186 16.05 -0.67 16.47
C ASP A 186 16.11 -0.86 17.99
N ILE A 187 16.51 0.18 18.72
CA ILE A 187 16.84 0.12 20.14
C ILE A 187 16.07 1.18 20.94
N MET A 188 15.63 0.78 22.13
CA MET A 188 15.02 1.68 23.11
C MET A 188 15.69 1.47 24.47
N ASN A 189 16.06 2.54 25.15
CA ASN A 189 16.76 2.49 26.44
C ASN A 189 15.92 3.14 27.55
N PRO A 190 14.89 2.47 28.10
CA PRO A 190 14.19 2.97 29.27
C PRO A 190 15.14 3.13 30.46
N HIS A 191 15.06 4.28 31.11
CA HIS A 191 15.84 4.62 32.29
C HIS A 191 15.05 4.34 33.59
N TYR A 192 13.74 4.61 33.60
CA TYR A 192 12.90 4.54 34.80
C TYR A 192 12.18 3.20 34.99
N GLY A 193 12.72 2.10 34.44
CA GLY A 193 12.15 0.77 34.60
C GLY A 193 11.80 0.42 36.05
N PRO A 194 12.72 0.62 37.02
CA PRO A 194 12.44 0.30 38.43
C PRO A 194 11.34 1.16 39.08
N TYR A 195 11.11 2.39 38.60
CA TYR A 195 10.00 3.23 39.05
C TYR A 195 8.66 2.65 38.57
N TYR A 196 8.55 2.39 37.26
CA TYR A 196 7.29 1.95 36.64
C TYR A 196 6.92 0.49 36.93
N GLN A 197 7.91 -0.40 37.11
CA GLN A 197 7.68 -1.84 37.25
C GLN A 197 7.76 -2.32 38.71
N GLU A 198 8.63 -1.73 39.52
CA GLU A 198 8.90 -2.18 40.89
C GLU A 198 8.39 -1.21 41.97
N GLY A 199 7.81 -0.06 41.57
CA GLY A 199 7.29 0.95 42.49
C GLY A 199 8.38 1.67 43.31
N LYS A 200 9.64 1.65 42.85
CA LYS A 200 10.72 2.44 43.46
C LYS A 200 10.52 3.93 43.22
N THR A 201 11.26 4.79 43.90
CA THR A 201 11.21 6.24 43.68
C THR A 201 11.78 6.63 42.32
N PRO A 202 11.24 7.65 41.63
CA PRO A 202 11.79 8.11 40.36
C PRO A 202 13.18 8.71 40.61
N ALA A 203 14.20 8.22 39.91
CA ALA A 203 15.58 8.65 40.09
C ALA A 203 16.35 8.65 38.77
N ASP A 204 17.10 9.72 38.54
CA ASP A 204 17.90 9.96 37.32
C ASP A 204 19.24 9.19 37.34
N CYS A 205 19.42 8.26 38.27
CA CYS A 205 20.64 7.45 38.41
C CYS A 205 20.48 5.97 37.99
N TYR A 206 19.29 5.58 37.55
CA TYR A 206 19.06 4.22 37.06
C TYR A 206 19.83 3.95 35.77
N SER A 207 20.33 2.73 35.61
CA SER A 207 21.04 2.38 34.37
C SER A 207 20.04 2.18 33.23
N PRO A 208 20.29 2.73 32.02
CA PRO A 208 19.46 2.46 30.86
C PRO A 208 19.56 0.99 30.46
N ILE A 209 18.42 0.34 30.24
CA ILE A 209 18.37 -1.08 29.82
C ILE A 209 18.04 -1.13 28.32
N PRO A 210 18.97 -1.53 27.43
CA PRO A 210 18.71 -1.64 26.00
C PRO A 210 17.67 -2.71 25.67
N ILE A 211 16.60 -2.33 24.97
CA ILE A 211 15.58 -3.24 24.45
C ILE A 211 15.54 -3.10 22.93
N PHE A 212 15.87 -4.19 22.24
CA PHE A 212 15.82 -4.24 20.78
C PHE A 212 14.45 -4.68 20.28
N PHE A 213 13.95 -4.03 19.22
CA PHE A 213 12.66 -4.35 18.61
C PHE A 213 12.72 -4.21 17.09
N LEU A 214 11.73 -4.78 16.38
CA LEU A 214 11.69 -4.73 14.92
C LEU A 214 10.93 -3.50 14.39
N THR A 215 11.44 -2.96 13.30
CA THR A 215 10.87 -1.83 12.57
C THR A 215 10.85 -2.09 11.08
N VAL A 216 9.91 -1.45 10.38
CA VAL A 216 9.97 -1.31 8.93
C VAL A 216 10.95 -0.17 8.61
N PRO A 217 11.93 -0.37 7.72
CA PRO A 217 12.91 0.66 7.39
C PRO A 217 12.28 1.96 6.84
N ALA A 218 12.98 3.08 7.02
CA ALA A 218 12.63 4.33 6.35
C ALA A 218 12.73 4.19 4.82
N LYS A 219 12.11 5.12 4.08
CA LYS A 219 11.98 5.10 2.62
C LYS A 219 11.21 3.88 2.09
N THR A 220 10.33 3.33 2.92
CA THR A 220 9.42 2.25 2.51
C THR A 220 8.15 2.88 1.94
N GLY A 221 7.69 2.36 0.79
CA GLY A 221 6.45 2.81 0.17
C GLY A 221 5.21 2.20 0.85
N PHE A 222 4.17 3.00 1.04
CA PHE A 222 2.86 2.57 1.53
C PHE A 222 1.80 3.02 0.53
N THR A 223 0.72 2.25 0.38
CA THR A 223 -0.43 2.64 -0.45
C THR A 223 -1.67 2.57 0.43
N PHE A 224 -2.30 3.72 0.64
CA PHE A 224 -3.53 3.83 1.42
C PHE A 224 -4.72 3.75 0.47
N HIS A 225 -5.71 2.93 0.83
CA HIS A 225 -7.00 2.85 0.15
C HIS A 225 -8.10 3.14 1.17
N VAL A 226 -8.92 4.15 0.88
CA VAL A 226 -10.11 4.48 1.68
C VAL A 226 -11.31 4.46 0.78
N GLU A 227 -12.22 3.53 1.05
CA GLU A 227 -13.47 3.35 0.32
C GLU A 227 -14.59 4.13 0.99
N CYS A 228 -15.43 4.78 0.19
CA CYS A 228 -16.62 5.47 0.64
C CYS A 228 -17.87 4.76 0.12
N ASP A 229 -18.73 4.35 1.05
CA ASP A 229 -20.09 3.92 0.76
C ASP A 229 -20.95 5.17 0.49
N VAL A 230 -21.01 5.58 -0.78
CA VAL A 230 -21.71 6.78 -1.25
C VAL A 230 -23.19 6.77 -0.86
N SER A 231 -23.80 5.58 -0.69
CA SER A 231 -25.20 5.46 -0.26
C SER A 231 -25.46 5.95 1.17
N ARG A 232 -24.39 6.12 1.98
CA ARG A 232 -24.45 6.65 3.35
C ARG A 232 -24.22 8.15 3.42
N LEU A 233 -23.83 8.78 2.32
CA LEU A 233 -23.69 10.22 2.27
C LEU A 233 -25.08 10.87 2.14
N PRO A 234 -25.29 12.06 2.75
CA PRO A 234 -26.49 12.84 2.51
C PRO A 234 -26.71 13.13 1.02
N ALA A 235 -27.97 13.24 0.59
CA ALA A 235 -28.32 13.47 -0.81
C ALA A 235 -27.78 14.81 -1.36
N ASP A 236 -27.56 15.78 -0.48
CA ASP A 236 -27.00 17.10 -0.76
C ASP A 236 -25.46 17.14 -0.58
N TRP A 237 -24.81 16.00 -0.32
CA TRP A 237 -23.37 15.95 -0.14
C TRP A 237 -22.65 16.25 -1.46
N PRO A 238 -21.74 17.24 -1.52
CA PRO A 238 -21.09 17.59 -2.78
C PRO A 238 -20.19 16.47 -3.29
N GLU A 239 -20.25 16.23 -4.60
CA GLU A 239 -19.40 15.28 -5.30
C GLU A 239 -17.92 15.62 -5.06
N GLY A 240 -17.08 14.62 -4.82
CA GLY A 240 -15.65 14.83 -4.57
C GLY A 240 -15.30 15.41 -3.18
N HIS A 241 -16.29 15.80 -2.37
CA HIS A 241 -16.03 16.54 -1.13
C HIS A 241 -15.38 15.67 -0.07
N TRP A 242 -15.81 14.42 0.09
CA TRP A 242 -15.22 13.50 1.07
C TRP A 242 -13.75 13.18 0.74
N GLN A 243 -13.39 13.07 -0.55
CA GLN A 243 -12.00 12.90 -0.98
C GLN A 243 -11.17 14.14 -0.64
N THR A 244 -11.72 15.34 -0.82
CA THR A 244 -11.04 16.60 -0.48
C THR A 244 -10.77 16.68 1.02
N LEU A 245 -11.78 16.40 1.84
CA LEU A 245 -11.66 16.36 3.29
C LEU A 245 -10.60 15.35 3.74
N LEU A 246 -10.62 14.13 3.19
CA LEU A 246 -9.60 13.12 3.51
C LEU A 246 -8.21 13.54 3.07
N ARG A 247 -8.03 14.14 1.88
CA ARG A 247 -6.72 14.64 1.43
C ARG A 247 -6.15 15.69 2.39
N ALA A 248 -7.00 16.55 2.97
CA ALA A 248 -6.62 17.50 4.01
C ALA A 248 -6.24 16.79 5.32
N ALA A 249 -7.06 15.83 5.78
CA ALA A 249 -6.76 15.05 6.98
C ALA A 249 -5.46 14.23 6.86
N PHE A 250 -5.17 13.67 5.69
CA PHE A 250 -3.90 13.01 5.40
C PHE A 250 -2.73 14.00 5.45
N GLY A 251 -2.88 15.20 4.88
CA GLY A 251 -1.86 16.26 4.96
C GLY A 251 -1.53 16.59 6.41
N HIS A 252 -2.56 16.90 7.20
CA HIS A 252 -2.43 17.16 8.63
C HIS A 252 -1.77 16.00 9.39
N ALA A 253 -2.15 14.75 9.08
CA ALA A 253 -1.56 13.58 9.70
C ALA A 253 -0.07 13.39 9.34
N PHE A 254 0.34 13.75 8.11
CA PHE A 254 1.74 13.70 7.69
C PHE A 254 2.61 14.72 8.42
N ASP A 255 2.06 15.92 8.64
CA ASP A 255 2.80 17.02 9.24
C ASP A 255 2.86 16.93 10.78
N TRP A 256 1.78 16.47 11.43
CA TRP A 256 1.63 16.62 12.89
C TRP A 256 1.44 15.33 13.69
N LEU A 257 0.92 14.25 13.10
CA LEU A 257 0.51 13.06 13.87
C LEU A 257 1.40 11.83 13.67
N GLY A 258 1.69 11.47 12.41
CA GLY A 258 2.29 10.20 12.04
C GLY A 258 1.33 9.00 12.13
N PHE A 259 1.76 7.85 11.62
CA PHE A 259 0.99 6.60 11.63
C PHE A 259 1.72 5.49 12.39
N GLY A 260 0.97 4.62 13.06
CA GLY A 260 1.52 3.48 13.80
C GLY A 260 1.82 3.83 15.26
N ALA A 261 2.93 3.33 15.79
CA ALA A 261 3.32 3.46 17.18
C ALA A 261 4.58 4.34 17.36
N LYS A 262 4.78 4.84 18.58
CA LYS A 262 5.93 5.69 18.96
C LYS A 262 6.05 6.97 18.10
N THR A 263 4.92 7.51 17.64
CA THR A 263 4.88 8.72 16.79
C THR A 263 5.39 9.96 17.51
N ALA A 264 5.19 10.08 18.83
CA ALA A 264 5.70 11.18 19.65
C ALA A 264 7.23 11.32 19.64
N VAL A 265 7.97 10.24 19.35
CA VAL A 265 9.43 10.25 19.20
C VAL A 265 9.87 10.16 17.74
N GLY A 266 8.95 10.40 16.80
CA GLY A 266 9.25 10.56 15.37
C GLY A 266 9.09 9.32 14.50
N TYR A 267 8.66 8.17 15.03
CA TYR A 267 8.38 6.99 14.20
C TYR A 267 7.13 7.17 13.36
N GLY A 268 7.11 6.52 12.19
CA GLY A 268 5.92 6.48 11.34
C GLY A 268 5.53 7.82 10.72
N ALA A 269 6.49 8.74 10.58
CA ALA A 269 6.32 9.93 9.77
C ALA A 269 6.30 9.52 8.29
N LEU A 270 5.28 9.97 7.56
CA LEU A 270 5.07 9.66 6.14
C LEU A 270 4.93 10.94 5.34
N ARG A 271 5.24 10.87 4.06
CA ARG A 271 4.97 11.91 3.07
C ARG A 271 4.32 11.34 1.82
N ARG A 272 3.64 12.17 1.04
CA ARG A 272 3.20 11.77 -0.31
C ARG A 272 4.41 11.36 -1.15
N SER A 273 4.27 10.27 -1.90
CA SER A 273 5.32 9.82 -2.80
C SER A 273 5.40 10.75 -4.01
N ALA A 274 6.58 11.29 -4.30
CA ALA A 274 6.80 12.12 -5.49
C ALA A 274 6.55 11.36 -6.80
N LYS A 275 6.65 10.01 -6.78
CA LYS A 275 6.37 9.14 -7.92
C LYS A 275 4.86 8.98 -8.21
N ALA A 276 3.98 9.42 -7.32
CA ALA A 276 2.54 9.23 -7.43
C ALA A 276 1.79 10.35 -8.18
N ALA A 277 2.50 11.42 -8.56
CA ALA A 277 1.92 12.53 -9.32
C ALA A 277 1.81 12.23 -10.83
N GLU A 278 2.42 11.13 -11.29
CA GLU A 278 2.14 10.57 -12.60
C GLU A 278 1.15 9.42 -12.39
N PRO A 279 -0.08 9.50 -12.91
CA PRO A 279 -0.79 8.27 -13.16
C PRO A 279 0.15 7.41 -14.00
N GLU A 280 0.35 6.14 -13.64
CA GLU A 280 0.74 5.11 -14.60
C GLU A 280 -0.38 4.95 -15.64
N LEU A 281 -0.69 6.03 -16.37
CA LEU A 281 -0.95 5.96 -17.80
C LEU A 281 0.38 5.46 -18.34
N ALA A 282 0.51 4.13 -18.46
CA ALA A 282 1.51 3.53 -19.34
C ALA A 282 1.55 4.41 -20.57
N ALA A 283 2.70 5.06 -20.84
CA ALA A 283 2.83 6.03 -21.91
C ALA A 283 2.25 5.39 -23.18
N VAL A 284 1.05 5.82 -23.54
CA VAL A 284 0.39 5.38 -24.75
C VAL A 284 1.07 6.19 -25.83
N GLU A 285 2.24 5.72 -26.25
CA GLU A 285 2.94 6.32 -27.37
C GLU A 285 2.12 5.99 -28.63
N GLU A 286 1.37 6.99 -29.09
CA GLU A 286 0.74 6.95 -30.40
C GLU A 286 1.79 7.36 -31.44
N GLU A 287 2.09 6.44 -32.34
CA GLU A 287 3.04 6.67 -33.43
C GLU A 287 2.27 6.78 -34.75
N ILE A 288 2.74 7.65 -35.64
CA ILE A 288 2.19 7.78 -37.00
C ILE A 288 3.19 7.12 -37.95
N TRP A 289 2.77 6.04 -38.60
CA TRP A 289 3.55 5.42 -39.67
C TRP A 289 3.14 6.03 -41.00
N GLU A 290 4.05 6.74 -41.65
CA GLU A 290 3.80 7.46 -42.91
C GLU A 290 3.61 6.51 -44.10
N ASN A 291 4.27 5.34 -44.11
CA ASN A 291 4.28 4.40 -45.23
C ASN A 291 4.01 2.95 -44.76
N ALA A 292 2.85 2.70 -44.15
CA ALA A 292 2.49 1.35 -43.72
C ALA A 292 1.70 0.60 -44.81
N GLY A 293 2.06 -0.65 -45.07
CA GLY A 293 1.28 -1.57 -45.90
C GLY A 293 0.06 -2.06 -45.12
N VAL A 294 -1.14 -1.78 -45.62
CA VAL A 294 -2.41 -2.10 -44.96
C VAL A 294 -3.13 -3.25 -45.67
N SER A 295 -3.40 -4.31 -44.93
CA SER A 295 -4.19 -5.46 -45.36
C SER A 295 -5.43 -5.67 -44.47
N TYR A 296 -6.46 -6.32 -45.00
CA TYR A 296 -7.69 -6.62 -44.26
C TYR A 296 -8.07 -8.06 -44.58
N ASN A 297 -8.24 -8.85 -43.55
CA ASN A 297 -8.62 -10.24 -43.68
C ASN A 297 -10.14 -10.37 -43.51
N VAL A 298 -10.82 -10.81 -44.57
CA VAL A 298 -12.29 -10.91 -44.61
C VAL A 298 -12.79 -12.06 -43.72
N SER A 299 -12.02 -13.13 -43.54
CA SER A 299 -12.44 -14.26 -42.70
C SER A 299 -12.29 -13.96 -41.21
N THR A 300 -11.20 -13.31 -40.80
CA THR A 300 -10.94 -12.96 -39.39
C THR A 300 -11.46 -11.57 -38.99
N ARG A 301 -11.90 -10.75 -39.95
CA ARG A 301 -12.35 -9.35 -39.76
C ARG A 301 -11.28 -8.44 -39.14
N GLU A 302 -10.01 -8.80 -39.31
CA GLU A 302 -8.86 -8.05 -38.79
C GLU A 302 -8.27 -7.15 -39.87
N MET A 303 -7.79 -5.98 -39.45
CA MET A 303 -6.97 -5.11 -40.26
C MET A 303 -5.54 -5.11 -39.72
N ILE A 304 -4.58 -5.23 -40.62
CA ILE A 304 -3.16 -5.30 -40.27
C ILE A 304 -2.46 -4.16 -40.99
N ALA A 305 -1.64 -3.40 -40.26
CA ALA A 305 -0.70 -2.44 -40.81
C ALA A 305 0.73 -2.92 -40.53
N GLU A 306 1.59 -2.94 -41.54
CA GLU A 306 2.97 -3.42 -41.44
C GLU A 306 3.95 -2.40 -42.03
N THR A 307 5.08 -2.22 -41.36
CA THR A 307 6.27 -1.52 -41.86
C THR A 307 7.44 -2.51 -41.94
N THR A 308 8.61 -2.06 -42.39
CA THR A 308 9.81 -2.91 -42.50
C THR A 308 10.23 -3.57 -41.17
N SER A 309 9.82 -3.01 -40.02
CA SER A 309 10.26 -3.45 -38.69
C SER A 309 9.14 -3.68 -37.68
N GLN A 310 7.91 -3.21 -37.93
CA GLN A 310 6.81 -3.25 -36.94
C GLN A 310 5.49 -3.68 -37.58
N ARG A 311 4.62 -4.32 -36.78
CA ARG A 311 3.31 -4.84 -37.19
C ARG A 311 2.25 -4.45 -36.17
N ALA A 312 1.18 -3.81 -36.64
CA ALA A 312 0.02 -3.42 -35.84
C ALA A 312 -1.24 -4.14 -36.32
N VAL A 313 -2.07 -4.61 -35.39
CA VAL A 313 -3.30 -5.35 -35.70
C VAL A 313 -4.49 -4.68 -35.02
N ARG A 314 -5.64 -4.65 -35.72
CA ARG A 314 -6.93 -4.26 -35.15
C ARG A 314 -7.97 -5.32 -35.46
N CYS A 315 -8.52 -5.92 -34.41
CA CYS A 315 -9.65 -6.85 -34.51
C CYS A 315 -10.95 -6.07 -34.75
N GLU A 316 -11.95 -6.73 -35.35
CA GLU A 316 -13.27 -6.15 -35.64
C GLU A 316 -13.23 -4.85 -36.47
N ALA A 317 -12.23 -4.72 -37.35
CA ALA A 317 -11.94 -3.50 -38.09
C ALA A 317 -12.89 -3.24 -39.29
N LYS A 318 -14.13 -3.73 -39.24
CA LYS A 318 -15.13 -3.56 -40.32
C LYS A 318 -15.44 -2.08 -40.55
N ALA A 319 -15.60 -1.29 -39.49
CA ALA A 319 -15.84 0.15 -39.59
C ALA A 319 -14.66 0.90 -40.23
N LEU A 320 -13.44 0.50 -39.89
CA LEU A 320 -12.19 1.03 -40.47
C LEU A 320 -12.06 0.67 -41.96
N PHE A 321 -12.45 -0.55 -42.32
CA PHE A 321 -12.53 -0.98 -43.71
C PHE A 321 -13.62 -0.21 -44.47
N ASP A 322 -14.76 0.05 -43.82
CA ASP A 322 -15.85 0.82 -44.42
C ASP A 322 -15.49 2.31 -44.59
N ALA A 323 -14.63 2.85 -43.73
CA ALA A 323 -14.10 4.20 -43.87
C ALA A 323 -13.11 4.35 -45.05
N LEU A 324 -12.57 3.25 -45.60
CA LEU A 324 -11.75 3.31 -46.81
C LEU A 324 -12.63 3.71 -48.00
N GLY A 325 -12.28 4.83 -48.64
CA GLY A 325 -12.99 5.35 -49.82
C GLY A 325 -13.09 4.33 -50.97
N SER A 326 -14.13 4.47 -51.80
CA SER A 326 -14.48 3.53 -52.89
C SER A 326 -13.32 3.21 -53.85
N LYS A 327 -12.47 4.20 -54.13
CA LYS A 327 -11.26 4.05 -54.97
C LYS A 327 -10.19 3.16 -54.31
N ARG A 328 -9.91 3.36 -53.01
CA ARG A 328 -8.95 2.55 -52.23
C ARG A 328 -9.42 1.09 -52.05
N ARG A 329 -10.74 0.87 -51.99
CA ARG A 329 -11.31 -0.49 -51.99
C ARG A 329 -11.07 -1.21 -53.33
N GLN A 330 -11.18 -0.49 -54.46
CA GLN A 330 -10.92 -1.04 -55.79
C GLN A 330 -9.43 -1.35 -56.02
N ASP A 331 -8.53 -0.47 -55.54
CA ASP A 331 -7.09 -0.67 -55.64
C ASP A 331 -6.65 -1.92 -54.86
N LYS A 332 -7.21 -2.13 -53.66
CA LYS A 332 -6.98 -3.35 -52.87
C LYS A 332 -7.55 -4.62 -53.52
N ALA A 333 -8.69 -4.51 -54.22
CA ALA A 333 -9.32 -5.65 -54.88
C ALA A 333 -8.57 -6.10 -56.16
N LYS A 334 -7.77 -5.22 -56.79
CA LYS A 334 -7.11 -5.51 -58.07
C LYS A 334 -5.67 -6.00 -57.95
N ALA A 335 -4.87 -5.54 -56.98
CA ALA A 335 -3.53 -6.10 -56.73
C ALA A 335 -2.94 -5.57 -55.42
N LYS A 336 -2.71 -6.49 -54.47
CA LYS A 336 -1.68 -6.49 -53.41
C LYS A 336 -1.26 -5.13 -52.80
N GLU A 337 -1.70 -4.93 -51.56
CA GLU A 337 -1.20 -3.96 -50.56
C GLU A 337 -1.50 -2.47 -50.85
N LEU A 338 -2.25 -1.85 -49.93
CA LEU A 338 -2.50 -0.42 -49.91
C LEU A 338 -1.47 0.23 -48.97
N VAL A 339 -0.61 1.10 -49.48
CA VAL A 339 0.26 1.92 -48.61
C VAL A 339 -0.55 3.12 -48.11
N ALA A 340 -0.60 3.31 -46.80
CA ALA A 340 -1.31 4.41 -46.17
C ALA A 340 -0.61 4.92 -44.92
N ARG A 341 -0.91 6.19 -44.60
CA ARG A 341 -0.56 6.79 -43.33
C ARG A 341 -1.48 6.24 -42.24
N VAL A 342 -0.93 5.66 -41.18
CA VAL A 342 -1.71 5.04 -40.11
C VAL A 342 -1.30 5.54 -38.74
N ARG A 343 -2.27 5.68 -37.83
CA ARG A 343 -2.04 5.94 -36.41
C ARG A 343 -2.09 4.62 -35.67
N VAL A 344 -0.99 4.28 -34.99
CA VAL A 344 -0.87 3.07 -34.17
C VAL A 344 -0.65 3.44 -32.71
N ARG A 345 -1.07 2.55 -31.82
CA ARG A 345 -0.89 2.66 -30.38
C ARG A 345 0.10 1.60 -29.93
N LEU A 346 1.17 1.99 -29.26
CA LEU A 346 2.14 1.07 -28.65
C LEU A 346 1.77 0.82 -27.18
N GLN A 347 1.57 -0.44 -26.81
CA GLN A 347 1.37 -0.86 -25.42
C GLN A 347 2.18 -2.13 -25.14
N ASN A 348 3.10 -2.08 -24.17
CA ASN A 348 3.85 -3.26 -23.69
C ASN A 348 4.46 -4.15 -24.80
N GLY A 349 4.98 -3.52 -25.87
CA GLY A 349 5.61 -4.22 -27.00
C GLY A 349 4.64 -4.76 -28.07
N THR A 350 3.34 -4.53 -27.94
CA THR A 350 2.34 -4.79 -28.99
C THR A 350 1.84 -3.48 -29.59
N ALA A 351 1.63 -3.47 -30.92
CA ALA A 351 1.10 -2.32 -31.64
C ALA A 351 -0.35 -2.59 -32.07
N GLU A 352 -1.25 -1.66 -31.77
CA GLU A 352 -2.65 -1.71 -32.16
C GLU A 352 -2.94 -0.62 -33.19
N LEU A 353 -3.61 -0.96 -34.30
CA LEU A 353 -3.99 0.01 -35.33
C LEU A 353 -5.25 0.78 -34.90
N LEU A 354 -5.16 2.11 -34.76
CA LEU A 354 -6.29 2.95 -34.35
C LEU A 354 -7.07 3.53 -35.53
N GLU A 355 -6.36 4.06 -36.52
CA GLU A 355 -6.96 4.81 -37.62
C GLU A 355 -6.08 4.77 -38.88
N ILE A 356 -6.70 4.75 -40.06
CA ILE A 356 -6.03 5.04 -41.32
C ILE A 356 -6.28 6.50 -41.66
N LEU A 357 -5.23 7.29 -41.68
CA LEU A 357 -5.33 8.72 -41.96
C LEU A 357 -5.52 8.96 -43.48
N PRO A 358 -6.27 10.01 -43.85
CA PRO A 358 -6.29 10.48 -45.23
C PRO A 358 -4.87 10.91 -45.65
N ALA A 359 -4.53 10.63 -46.91
CA ALA A 359 -3.24 11.02 -47.47
C ALA A 359 -3.23 12.52 -47.79
#